data_AF-K0JGB8-F1
#
_entry.id   AF-K0JGB8-F1
#
_cell.length_a   1.000
_cell.length_b   1.000
_cell.length_c   1.000
_cell.angle_alpha   90.00
_cell.angle_beta   90.00
_cell.angle_gamma   90.00
#
_symmetry.space_group_name_H-M   'P 1'
#
loop_
_entity.id
_entity.type
_entity.pdbx_description
1 polymer ?
#
loop_
_entity_poly.entity_id
_entity_poly.type
_entity_poly.pdbx_seq_one_letter_code
_entity_poly.pdbx_strand_id
1 'polypeptide(L)'
;MAGLYPDDQELTIFGEKIKFPGMDSNGKFTNGSFNDPKVPASFIPAETMNLILDNLNNLIKAFGLEPNNTSETQLKEAIENKLKNYVCPIGSYYIQPAKPDGTFDDTAAPSKLWEGTVWELLYNTESIFLRTEGSLSEEGRSNGIQGDAIRNITGTSPRIYFRSSGGTGAIKVPSYHVMCASEIGAGGSAFNFDASRVVPTANENRVKNRRIRIYQRIA
;
A
#
# COMPACT_ATOMS: atom_id res chain seq x y z
N MET A 1 8.76 25.92 33.20
CA MET A 1 8.26 24.53 33.09
C MET A 1 7.41 24.44 31.83
N ALA A 2 7.31 23.27 31.17
CA ALA A 2 6.52 23.13 29.94
C ALA A 2 5.51 21.98 30.09
N GLY A 3 4.21 22.29 30.06
CA GLY A 3 3.09 21.36 30.16
C GLY A 3 1.75 22.10 30.31
N LEU A 4 0.62 21.39 30.26
CA LEU A 4 -0.75 21.95 30.40
C LEU A 4 -1.07 22.51 31.80
N TYR A 5 -0.06 22.70 32.65
CA TYR A 5 -0.21 23.12 34.02
C TYR A 5 0.09 24.62 34.15
N PRO A 6 -0.77 25.38 34.84
CA PRO A 6 -0.55 26.81 35.07
C PRO A 6 0.58 27.06 36.08
N ASP A 7 1.28 28.19 35.97
CA ASP A 7 2.23 28.67 36.98
C ASP A 7 1.48 29.27 38.18
N ASP A 8 2.07 29.14 39.38
CA ASP A 8 1.51 29.73 40.60
C ASP A 8 1.55 31.26 40.58
N GLN A 9 0.44 31.88 40.98
CA GLN A 9 0.30 33.32 41.20
C GLN A 9 0.03 33.59 42.69
N GLU A 10 0.66 34.63 43.25
CA GLU A 10 0.33 35.09 44.61
C GLU A 10 -0.91 35.99 44.58
N LEU A 11 -1.95 35.59 45.31
CA LEU A 11 -3.17 36.36 45.53
C LEU A 11 -3.27 36.75 46.99
N THR A 12 -3.73 37.96 47.30
CA THR A 12 -4.03 38.35 48.69
C THR A 12 -5.54 38.26 48.92
N ILE A 13 -5.98 37.31 49.72
CA ILE A 13 -7.40 37.10 50.05
C ILE A 13 -7.56 37.30 51.56
N PHE A 14 -8.47 38.19 51.97
CA PHE A 14 -8.71 38.56 53.37
C PHE A 14 -7.44 38.98 54.16
N GLY A 15 -6.45 39.59 53.49
CA GLY A 15 -5.21 40.06 54.13
C GLY A 15 -4.10 39.01 54.21
N GLU A 16 -4.36 37.76 53.81
CA GLU A 16 -3.34 36.71 53.72
C GLU A 16 -2.92 36.47 52.27
N LYS A 17 -1.61 36.21 52.07
CA LYS A 17 -1.06 35.85 50.77
C LYS A 17 -1.20 34.34 50.55
N ILE A 18 -1.86 33.95 49.46
CA ILE A 18 -2.05 32.56 49.04
C ILE A 18 -1.49 32.33 47.64
N LYS A 19 -1.03 31.12 47.34
CA LYS A 19 -0.64 30.71 45.99
C LYS A 19 -1.84 30.08 45.28
N PHE A 20 -2.10 30.50 44.05
CA PHE A 20 -3.17 29.98 43.20
C PHE A 20 -2.61 29.59 41.82
N PRO A 21 -2.92 28.40 41.30
CA PRO A 21 -3.83 27.40 41.88
C PRO A 21 -3.18 26.58 43.00
N GLY A 22 -1.97 26.86 43.46
CA GLY A 22 -1.41 26.18 44.64
C GLY A 22 -0.74 24.87 44.25
N MET A 23 0.32 24.98 43.46
CA MET A 23 1.09 23.87 42.91
C MET A 23 2.17 23.37 43.89
N ASP A 24 2.55 22.08 43.81
CA ASP A 24 3.63 21.52 44.62
C ASP A 24 5.01 21.90 44.06
N SER A 25 6.06 21.47 44.75
CA SER A 25 7.44 21.66 44.30
C SER A 25 7.77 21.01 42.95
N ASN A 26 6.88 20.14 42.42
CA ASN A 26 7.01 19.49 41.12
C ASN A 26 6.15 20.16 40.04
N GLY A 27 5.47 21.27 40.36
CA GLY A 27 4.60 21.98 39.43
C GLY A 27 3.31 21.23 39.11
N LYS A 28 2.68 20.58 40.10
CA LYS A 28 1.37 19.90 39.98
C LYS A 28 0.36 20.46 40.98
N PHE A 29 -0.93 20.42 40.63
CA PHE A 29 -2.01 20.84 41.53
C PHE A 29 -1.94 20.07 42.87
N THR A 30 -2.19 20.74 43.98
CA THR A 30 -2.17 20.14 45.33
C THR A 30 -3.54 20.18 45.98
N ASN A 31 -3.80 19.30 46.95
CA ASN A 31 -5.05 19.33 47.71
C ASN A 31 -4.98 20.23 48.96
N GLY A 32 -3.91 21.04 49.08
CA GLY A 32 -3.68 21.81 50.29
C GLY A 32 -3.30 20.93 51.50
N SER A 33 -3.49 21.45 52.71
CA SER A 33 -3.32 20.70 53.97
C SER A 33 -4.58 20.78 54.82
N PHE A 34 -5.02 19.62 55.33
CA PHE A 34 -6.19 19.49 56.19
C PHE A 34 -5.90 19.83 57.66
N ASN A 35 -4.62 19.80 58.05
CA ASN A 35 -4.17 20.11 59.41
C ASN A 35 -3.62 21.53 59.51
N ASP A 36 -3.20 22.09 58.38
CA ASP A 36 -2.75 23.47 58.27
C ASP A 36 -3.57 24.18 57.17
N PRO A 37 -4.63 24.91 57.55
CA PRO A 37 -5.51 25.60 56.60
C PRO A 37 -4.79 26.70 55.80
N LYS A 38 -3.52 27.00 56.10
CA LYS A 38 -2.68 27.93 55.32
C LYS A 38 -2.05 27.30 54.08
N VAL A 39 -2.19 26.00 53.88
CA VAL A 39 -1.80 25.34 52.62
C VAL A 39 -3.07 25.15 51.79
N PRO A 40 -3.35 26.04 50.82
CA PRO A 40 -4.60 26.02 50.07
C PRO A 40 -4.62 24.89 49.04
N ALA A 41 -5.81 24.31 48.84
CA ALA A 41 -6.06 23.35 47.78
C ALA A 41 -6.18 24.04 46.41
N SER A 42 -5.78 23.33 45.37
CA SER A 42 -5.98 23.74 44.00
C SER A 42 -7.43 23.65 43.57
N PHE A 43 -7.99 24.81 43.26
CA PHE A 43 -9.24 24.92 42.54
C PHE A 43 -8.92 25.03 41.05
N ILE A 44 -9.23 24.01 40.25
CA ILE A 44 -9.14 24.14 38.79
C ILE A 44 -10.29 25.08 38.37
N PRO A 45 -10.02 26.20 37.68
CA PRO A 45 -11.09 27.09 37.21
C PRO A 45 -12.09 26.34 36.32
N ALA A 46 -13.38 26.66 36.46
CA ALA A 46 -14.44 26.02 35.69
C ALA A 46 -14.25 26.22 34.18
N GLU A 47 -13.74 27.38 33.76
CA GLU A 47 -13.42 27.69 32.37
C GLU A 47 -12.34 26.76 31.81
N THR A 48 -11.30 26.46 32.60
CA THR A 48 -10.22 25.54 32.22
C THR A 48 -10.75 24.12 32.08
N MET A 49 -11.60 23.68 33.00
CA MET A 49 -12.23 22.36 32.93
C MET A 49 -13.13 22.23 31.71
N ASN A 50 -13.97 23.24 31.44
CA ASN A 50 -14.83 23.27 30.26
C ASN A 50 -14.02 23.24 28.96
N LEU A 51 -12.93 24.02 28.86
CA LEU A 51 -12.07 24.02 27.68
C LEU A 51 -11.43 22.65 27.41
N ILE A 52 -10.98 21.95 28.46
CA ILE A 52 -10.42 20.60 28.32
C ILE A 52 -11.50 19.65 27.79
N LEU A 53 -12.68 19.67 28.40
CA LEU A 53 -13.80 18.82 28.00
C LEU A 53 -14.27 19.13 26.57
N ASP A 54 -14.35 20.40 26.19
CA ASP A 54 -14.72 20.83 24.84
C ASP A 54 -13.68 20.38 23.80
N ASN A 55 -12.38 20.50 24.09
CA ASN A 55 -11.33 20.02 23.19
C ASN A 55 -11.40 18.50 23.00
N LEU A 56 -11.61 17.74 24.08
CA LEU A 56 -11.73 16.27 24.00
C LEU A 56 -13.00 15.87 23.24
N ASN A 57 -14.14 16.53 23.51
CA ASN A 57 -15.38 16.33 22.77
C ASN A 57 -15.21 16.61 21.28
N ASN A 58 -14.57 17.73 20.94
CA ASN A 58 -14.30 18.12 19.56
C ASN A 58 -13.36 17.13 18.85
N LEU A 59 -12.33 16.64 19.56
CA LEU A 59 -11.41 15.64 19.04
C LEU A 59 -12.13 14.32 18.72
N ILE A 60 -12.93 13.82 19.65
CA ILE A 60 -13.72 12.59 19.48
C ILE A 60 -14.68 12.72 18.29
N LYS A 61 -15.40 13.85 18.19
CA LYS A 61 -16.30 14.14 17.06
C LYS A 61 -15.55 14.26 15.73
N ALA A 62 -14.37 14.88 15.71
CA ALA A 62 -13.53 15.00 14.51
C ALA A 62 -13.07 13.63 13.96
N PHE A 63 -13.08 12.61 14.82
CA PHE A 63 -12.81 11.23 14.47
C PHE A 63 -14.08 10.39 14.20
N GLY A 64 -15.26 11.01 14.17
CA GLY A 64 -16.52 10.37 13.79
C GLY A 64 -17.19 9.54 14.87
N LEU A 65 -16.82 9.74 16.14
CA LEU A 65 -17.45 9.10 17.29
C LEU A 65 -18.31 10.10 18.08
N GLU A 66 -19.30 9.60 18.81
CA GLU A 66 -20.16 10.40 19.69
C GLU A 66 -19.61 10.41 21.13
N PRO A 67 -19.23 11.56 21.71
CA PRO A 67 -18.65 11.62 23.06
C PRO A 67 -19.50 10.94 24.13
N ASN A 68 -18.85 10.10 24.95
CA ASN A 68 -19.45 9.33 26.02
C ASN A 68 -18.57 9.42 27.28
N ASN A 69 -19.08 10.12 28.30
CA ASN A 69 -18.40 10.34 29.57
C ASN A 69 -18.31 9.10 30.48
N THR A 70 -18.82 7.94 30.03
CA THR A 70 -18.67 6.65 30.73
C THR A 70 -17.67 5.71 30.03
N SER A 71 -17.10 6.12 28.89
CA SER A 71 -16.12 5.31 28.15
C SER A 71 -14.69 5.76 28.43
N GLU A 72 -13.89 4.85 28.98
CA GLU A 72 -12.46 5.09 29.23
C GLU A 72 -11.59 4.84 27.99
N THR A 73 -12.12 4.18 26.96
CA THR A 73 -11.39 3.78 25.74
C THR A 73 -11.66 4.68 24.54
N GLN A 74 -12.65 5.56 24.61
CA GLN A 74 -13.12 6.31 23.46
C GLN A 74 -12.04 7.14 22.75
N LEU A 75 -11.18 7.84 23.51
CA LEU A 75 -10.10 8.63 22.91
C LEU A 75 -9.10 7.74 22.16
N LYS A 76 -8.77 6.58 22.72
CA LYS A 76 -7.90 5.59 22.08
C LYS A 76 -8.53 5.10 20.77
N GLU A 77 -9.79 4.69 20.81
CA GLU A 77 -10.52 4.19 19.64
C GLU A 77 -10.63 5.26 18.54
N ALA A 78 -10.90 6.51 18.91
CA ALA A 78 -10.99 7.63 17.99
C ALA A 78 -9.67 7.85 17.22
N ILE A 79 -8.56 7.86 17.94
CA ILE A 79 -7.21 8.02 17.38
C ILE A 79 -6.84 6.81 16.53
N GLU A 80 -7.07 5.58 17.02
CA GLU A 80 -6.75 4.35 16.29
C GLU A 80 -7.53 4.25 14.97
N ASN A 81 -8.83 4.58 14.97
CA ASN A 81 -9.64 4.58 13.76
C ASN A 81 -9.15 5.60 12.74
N LYS A 82 -8.77 6.80 13.19
CA LYS A 82 -8.25 7.82 12.27
C LYS A 82 -6.88 7.45 11.72
N LEU A 83 -5.94 7.02 12.56
CA LEU A 83 -4.61 6.59 12.13
C LEU A 83 -4.70 5.43 11.14
N LYS A 84 -5.56 4.45 11.43
CA LYS A 84 -5.85 3.34 10.52
C LYS A 84 -6.33 3.83 9.15
N ASN A 85 -7.29 4.76 9.12
CA ASN A 85 -7.79 5.32 7.86
C ASN A 85 -6.78 6.25 7.15
N TYR A 86 -5.82 6.85 7.85
CA TYR A 86 -4.74 7.62 7.23
C TYR A 86 -3.65 6.75 6.63
N VAL A 87 -3.23 5.71 7.37
CA VAL A 87 -2.14 4.81 6.96
C VAL A 87 -2.64 3.81 5.92
N CYS A 88 -3.86 3.33 6.10
CA CYS A 88 -4.47 2.27 5.30
C CYS A 88 -5.97 2.54 5.05
N PRO A 89 -6.31 3.57 4.27
CA PRO A 89 -7.70 3.83 3.87
C PRO A 89 -8.31 2.66 3.10
N ILE A 90 -9.65 2.62 3.06
CA ILE A 90 -10.39 1.70 2.17
C ILE A 90 -9.91 1.89 0.72
N GLY A 91 -9.57 0.77 0.06
CA GLY A 91 -8.99 0.76 -1.28
C GLY A 91 -7.46 0.76 -1.32
N SER A 92 -6.79 0.73 -0.16
CA SER A 92 -5.34 0.53 -0.07
C SER A 92 -4.93 -0.87 -0.53
N TYR A 93 -3.69 -0.98 -1.00
CA TYR A 93 -3.08 -2.26 -1.39
C TYR A 93 -1.98 -2.62 -0.41
N TYR A 94 -1.90 -3.90 -0.05
CA TYR A 94 -0.84 -4.45 0.80
C TYR A 94 -0.11 -5.56 0.05
N ILE A 95 1.23 -5.54 0.07
CA ILE A 95 2.08 -6.56 -0.56
C ILE A 95 2.75 -7.34 0.57
N GLN A 96 2.38 -8.60 0.71
CA GLN A 96 3.01 -9.51 1.65
C GLN A 96 4.13 -10.31 0.95
N PRO A 97 5.40 -10.12 1.31
CA PRO A 97 6.46 -11.00 0.82
C PRO A 97 6.33 -12.38 1.47
N ALA A 98 6.59 -13.43 0.70
CA ALA A 98 6.71 -14.78 1.24
C ALA A 98 7.99 -14.90 2.09
N LYS A 99 7.98 -15.83 3.04
CA LYS A 99 9.17 -16.29 3.75
C LYS A 99 10.12 -17.02 2.77
N PRO A 100 11.40 -17.20 3.12
CA PRO A 100 12.35 -17.94 2.28
C PRO A 100 11.91 -19.36 1.91
N ASP A 101 11.04 -19.98 2.71
CA ASP A 101 10.47 -21.32 2.45
C ASP A 101 9.23 -21.29 1.52
N GLY A 102 8.82 -20.12 1.04
CA GLY A 102 7.67 -19.93 0.16
C GLY A 102 6.32 -19.82 0.88
N THR A 103 6.29 -19.93 2.21
CA THR A 103 5.06 -19.76 3.00
C THR A 103 4.78 -18.28 3.30
N PHE A 104 3.53 -17.96 3.62
CA PHE A 104 3.12 -16.63 4.08
C PHE A 104 2.94 -16.63 5.60
N ASP A 105 3.30 -15.53 6.25
CA ASP A 105 3.08 -15.37 7.69
C ASP A 105 1.67 -14.87 7.97
N ASP A 106 0.80 -15.73 8.49
CA ASP A 106 -0.57 -15.33 8.83
C ASP A 106 -0.61 -14.21 9.88
N THR A 107 0.42 -14.07 10.72
CA THR A 107 0.51 -12.97 11.70
C THR A 107 0.84 -11.62 11.04
N ALA A 108 1.43 -11.65 9.84
CA ALA A 108 1.70 -10.47 9.03
C ALA A 108 0.63 -10.22 7.95
N ALA A 109 -0.47 -10.99 7.97
CA ALA A 109 -1.62 -10.73 7.12
C ALA A 109 -2.24 -9.36 7.49
N PRO A 110 -2.75 -8.59 6.52
CA PRO A 110 -3.16 -7.22 6.78
C PRO A 110 -4.38 -7.12 7.72
N SER A 111 -5.23 -8.15 7.79
CA SER A 111 -6.32 -8.22 8.78
C SER A 111 -5.82 -8.40 10.23
N LYS A 112 -4.59 -8.88 10.42
CA LYS A 112 -3.93 -8.99 11.73
C LYS A 112 -3.16 -7.72 12.10
N LEU A 113 -2.52 -7.08 11.12
CA LEU A 113 -1.81 -5.82 11.32
C LEU A 113 -2.76 -4.64 11.58
N TRP A 114 -3.94 -4.66 10.95
CA TRP A 114 -4.99 -3.66 11.13
C TRP A 114 -6.29 -4.34 11.55
N GLU A 115 -6.40 -4.70 12.84
CA GLU A 115 -7.57 -5.40 13.38
C GLU A 115 -8.90 -4.71 13.02
N GLY A 116 -9.93 -5.50 12.75
CA GLY A 116 -11.26 -5.02 12.34
C GLY A 116 -11.36 -4.58 10.87
N THR A 117 -10.31 -4.76 10.06
CA THR A 117 -10.36 -4.53 8.61
C THR A 117 -10.64 -5.82 7.84
N VAL A 118 -11.22 -5.67 6.65
CA VAL A 118 -11.52 -6.77 5.72
C VAL A 118 -10.68 -6.60 4.47
N TRP A 119 -10.05 -7.69 4.03
CA TRP A 119 -9.12 -7.71 2.90
C TRP A 119 -9.48 -8.83 1.94
N GLU A 120 -9.30 -8.56 0.64
CA GLU A 120 -9.46 -9.53 -0.42
C GLU A 120 -8.10 -9.79 -1.07
N LEU A 121 -7.78 -11.07 -1.32
CA LEU A 121 -6.61 -11.42 -2.12
C LEU A 121 -6.89 -11.07 -3.58
N LEU A 122 -6.07 -10.19 -4.14
CA LEU A 122 -6.16 -9.80 -5.54
C LEU A 122 -5.14 -10.59 -6.37
N TYR A 123 -5.54 -11.00 -7.57
CA TYR A 123 -4.68 -11.61 -8.60
C TYR A 123 -4.02 -12.94 -8.24
N ASN A 124 -4.49 -13.62 -7.19
CA ASN A 124 -3.95 -14.90 -6.69
C ASN A 124 -4.11 -16.08 -7.68
N THR A 125 -4.77 -15.87 -8.81
CA THR A 125 -4.94 -16.85 -9.90
C THR A 125 -4.35 -16.38 -11.23
N GLU A 126 -3.79 -15.17 -11.31
CA GLU A 126 -3.50 -14.53 -12.60
C GLU A 126 -2.02 -14.58 -13.01
N SER A 127 -1.10 -14.90 -12.09
CA SER A 127 0.37 -14.96 -12.28
C SER A 127 0.93 -13.73 -13.02
N ILE A 128 0.73 -12.54 -12.44
CA ILE A 128 1.00 -11.25 -13.10
C ILE A 128 2.26 -10.57 -12.57
N PHE A 129 3.02 -9.95 -13.48
CA PHE A 129 4.10 -9.02 -13.14
C PHE A 129 3.58 -7.58 -12.99
N LEU A 130 4.16 -6.80 -12.09
CA LEU A 130 3.84 -5.38 -11.97
C LEU A 130 4.75 -4.55 -12.88
N ARG A 131 4.18 -3.58 -13.59
CA ARG A 131 4.93 -2.73 -14.52
C ARG A 131 4.45 -1.28 -14.49
N THR A 132 5.41 -0.35 -14.53
CA THR A 132 5.13 1.09 -14.60
C THR A 132 4.66 1.54 -15.98
N GLU A 133 4.13 2.76 -16.04
CA GLU A 133 3.70 3.42 -17.27
C GLU A 133 4.85 3.66 -18.26
N GLY A 134 4.54 3.73 -19.57
CA GLY A 134 5.50 4.00 -20.64
C GLY A 134 4.94 3.59 -22.00
N SER A 135 5.51 4.10 -23.10
CA SER A 135 4.97 3.90 -24.46
C SER A 135 4.71 2.44 -24.82
N LEU A 136 5.67 1.54 -24.53
CA LEU A 136 5.52 0.10 -24.76
C LEU A 136 4.54 -0.59 -23.79
N SER A 137 4.31 -0.01 -22.60
CA SER A 137 3.37 -0.54 -21.61
C SER A 137 1.89 -0.27 -21.99
N GLU A 138 1.63 0.67 -22.89
CA GLU A 138 0.26 0.95 -23.38
C GLU A 138 -0.18 0.00 -24.49
N GLU A 139 0.76 -0.60 -25.22
CA GLU A 139 0.48 -1.44 -26.39
C GLU A 139 -0.31 -2.71 -25.99
N GLY A 140 -1.51 -2.90 -26.53
CA GLY A 140 -2.31 -4.10 -26.32
C GLY A 140 -2.79 -4.29 -24.87
N ARG A 141 -2.93 -3.22 -24.09
CA ARG A 141 -3.47 -3.26 -22.73
C ARG A 141 -5.00 -3.21 -22.73
N SER A 142 -5.63 -4.03 -21.90
CA SER A 142 -7.07 -4.01 -21.64
C SER A 142 -7.33 -4.19 -20.14
N ASN A 143 -8.20 -3.35 -19.54
CA ASN A 143 -8.53 -3.37 -18.11
C ASN A 143 -7.29 -3.37 -17.18
N GLY A 144 -6.26 -2.63 -17.55
CA GLY A 144 -5.02 -2.54 -16.78
C GLY A 144 -4.08 -3.74 -16.94
N ILE A 145 -4.43 -4.76 -17.73
CA ILE A 145 -3.60 -5.95 -18.01
C ILE A 145 -3.05 -5.92 -19.45
N GLN A 146 -1.77 -6.18 -19.58
CA GLN A 146 -1.08 -6.46 -20.84
C GLN A 146 -0.81 -7.96 -20.90
N GLY A 147 -1.09 -8.62 -22.04
CA GLY A 147 -0.75 -10.04 -22.25
C GLY A 147 0.75 -10.33 -22.21
N ASP A 148 1.17 -11.55 -22.47
CA ASP A 148 2.55 -11.85 -22.85
C ASP A 148 2.75 -11.61 -24.36
N ALA A 149 3.98 -11.31 -24.76
CA ALA A 149 4.37 -11.23 -26.17
C ALA A 149 5.89 -11.38 -26.31
N ILE A 150 6.34 -11.84 -27.46
CA ILE A 150 7.74 -11.75 -27.86
C ILE A 150 7.90 -10.82 -29.06
N ARG A 151 9.11 -10.33 -29.33
CA ARG A 151 9.43 -9.69 -30.60
C ARG A 151 9.27 -10.71 -31.71
N ASN A 152 8.74 -10.29 -32.85
CA ASN A 152 8.61 -11.22 -33.96
C ASN A 152 10.00 -11.60 -34.48
N ILE A 153 10.40 -12.84 -34.22
CA ILE A 153 11.62 -13.43 -34.75
C ILE A 153 11.21 -14.14 -36.03
N THR A 154 11.80 -13.72 -37.15
CA THR A 154 11.59 -14.34 -38.45
C THR A 154 12.92 -14.78 -39.04
N GLY A 155 12.88 -15.79 -39.89
CA GLY A 155 14.04 -16.29 -40.59
C GLY A 155 13.62 -16.99 -41.87
N THR A 156 14.47 -16.96 -42.89
CA THR A 156 14.22 -17.68 -44.13
C THR A 156 15.52 -18.27 -44.62
N SER A 157 15.47 -19.53 -45.03
CA SER A 157 16.52 -20.16 -45.82
C SER A 157 15.92 -20.57 -47.16
N PRO A 158 16.33 -19.93 -48.27
CA PRO A 158 15.66 -20.11 -49.56
C PRO A 158 16.07 -21.40 -50.27
N ARG A 159 17.22 -22.00 -49.94
CA ARG A 159 17.73 -23.22 -50.58
C ARG A 159 18.41 -24.11 -49.55
N ILE A 160 17.68 -25.10 -49.05
CA ILE A 160 18.25 -26.21 -48.30
C ILE A 160 17.87 -27.53 -49.00
N TYR A 161 18.84 -28.44 -49.10
CA TYR A 161 18.67 -29.75 -49.74
C TYR A 161 18.32 -30.82 -48.67
N PHE A 162 17.03 -31.01 -48.42
CA PHE A 162 16.51 -32.13 -47.62
C PHE A 162 15.08 -32.47 -48.06
N ARG A 163 14.64 -33.70 -47.78
CA ARG A 163 13.25 -34.12 -48.00
C ARG A 163 12.41 -33.72 -46.79
N SER A 164 11.35 -32.94 -46.99
CA SER A 164 10.36 -32.63 -45.95
C SER A 164 8.95 -32.92 -46.41
N SER A 165 8.13 -33.46 -45.53
CA SER A 165 6.69 -33.72 -45.75
C SER A 165 5.79 -32.58 -45.28
N GLY A 166 6.35 -31.48 -44.74
CA GLY A 166 5.58 -30.29 -44.32
C GLY A 166 6.24 -29.51 -43.18
N GLY A 167 5.55 -28.46 -42.72
CA GLY A 167 5.92 -27.69 -41.54
C GLY A 167 4.69 -27.19 -40.80
N THR A 168 4.70 -27.25 -39.47
CA THR A 168 3.63 -26.78 -38.58
C THR A 168 4.18 -25.83 -37.52
N GLY A 169 3.28 -25.10 -36.86
CA GLY A 169 3.67 -24.11 -35.85
C GLY A 169 4.48 -22.96 -36.45
N ALA A 170 5.56 -22.56 -35.77
CA ALA A 170 6.44 -21.46 -36.18
C ALA A 170 7.23 -21.75 -37.46
N ILE A 171 7.31 -23.02 -37.88
CA ILE A 171 8.03 -23.45 -39.08
C ILE A 171 7.04 -23.67 -40.22
N LYS A 172 7.35 -23.11 -41.39
CA LYS A 172 6.62 -23.33 -42.64
C LYS A 172 7.59 -23.76 -43.74
N VAL A 173 7.18 -24.75 -44.51
CA VAL A 173 7.83 -25.15 -45.77
C VAL A 173 6.89 -24.73 -46.90
N PRO A 174 7.09 -23.55 -47.53
CA PRO A 174 6.12 -22.98 -48.47
C PRO A 174 6.02 -23.74 -49.80
N SER A 175 7.03 -24.55 -50.16
CA SER A 175 7.04 -25.33 -51.41
C SER A 175 7.50 -26.76 -51.14
N TYR A 176 6.67 -27.73 -51.53
CA TYR A 176 7.01 -29.16 -51.56
C TYR A 176 7.82 -29.44 -52.82
N HIS A 177 9.14 -29.61 -52.71
CA HIS A 177 9.97 -30.09 -53.82
C HIS A 177 10.39 -31.54 -53.56
N VAL A 178 9.85 -32.46 -54.36
CA VAL A 178 10.12 -33.90 -54.30
C VAL A 178 11.41 -34.23 -55.05
N MET A 179 12.54 -33.59 -54.76
CA MET A 179 13.82 -34.01 -55.36
C MET A 179 14.97 -33.88 -54.37
N CYS A 180 15.13 -34.94 -53.56
CA CYS A 180 16.35 -35.18 -52.79
C CYS A 180 17.18 -36.26 -53.48
N ALA A 181 17.99 -35.90 -54.48
CA ALA A 181 19.20 -36.63 -54.86
C ALA A 181 19.92 -35.94 -56.02
N SER A 182 21.22 -35.74 -55.85
CA SER A 182 22.33 -35.80 -56.82
C SER A 182 22.10 -35.55 -58.32
N GLU A 183 21.22 -34.64 -58.74
CA GLU A 183 21.06 -34.31 -60.17
C GLU A 183 21.13 -32.80 -60.39
N ILE A 184 21.85 -32.40 -61.44
CA ILE A 184 21.92 -31.03 -61.93
C ILE A 184 20.48 -30.57 -62.24
N GLY A 185 19.91 -29.74 -61.37
CA GLY A 185 18.51 -29.27 -61.47
C GLY A 185 17.59 -29.63 -60.30
N ALA A 186 18.07 -30.35 -59.28
CA ALA A 186 17.27 -30.66 -58.09
C ALA A 186 16.88 -29.38 -57.31
N GLY A 187 15.57 -29.12 -57.21
CA GLY A 187 15.03 -27.95 -56.51
C GLY A 187 15.19 -28.05 -54.99
N GLY A 188 15.91 -27.11 -54.39
CA GLY A 188 15.98 -26.97 -52.93
C GLY A 188 14.64 -26.55 -52.33
N SER A 189 14.37 -26.96 -51.09
CA SER A 189 13.17 -26.51 -50.36
C SER A 189 13.48 -25.24 -49.57
N ALA A 190 12.52 -24.32 -49.52
CA ALA A 190 12.58 -23.15 -48.67
C ALA A 190 12.10 -23.49 -47.25
N PHE A 191 12.73 -22.88 -46.26
CA PHE A 191 12.36 -22.97 -44.86
C PHE A 191 12.08 -21.57 -44.33
N ASN A 192 10.90 -21.35 -43.75
CA ASN A 192 10.54 -20.08 -43.12
C ASN A 192 10.26 -20.33 -41.65
N PHE A 193 10.84 -19.50 -40.80
CA PHE A 193 10.50 -19.38 -39.39
C PHE A 193 9.76 -18.05 -39.18
N ASP A 194 8.63 -18.11 -38.47
CA ASP A 194 7.86 -16.93 -38.09
C ASP A 194 7.15 -17.19 -36.75
N ALA A 195 7.64 -16.51 -35.70
CA ALA A 195 7.14 -16.66 -34.35
C ALA A 195 5.66 -16.25 -34.20
N SER A 196 5.19 -15.29 -34.99
CA SER A 196 3.81 -14.78 -34.93
C SER A 196 2.74 -15.84 -35.21
N ARG A 197 3.14 -17.00 -35.75
CA ARG A 197 2.25 -18.13 -36.05
C ARG A 197 1.82 -18.94 -34.83
N VAL A 198 2.52 -18.83 -33.71
CA VAL A 198 2.26 -19.66 -32.51
C VAL A 198 2.15 -18.86 -31.22
N VAL A 199 2.60 -17.61 -31.21
CA VAL A 199 2.55 -16.73 -30.03
C VAL A 199 2.22 -15.30 -30.44
N PRO A 200 1.61 -14.49 -29.55
CA PRO A 200 1.50 -13.06 -29.76
C PRO A 200 2.88 -12.42 -29.96
N THR A 201 2.96 -11.48 -30.90
CA THR A 201 4.19 -10.70 -31.13
C THR A 201 3.95 -9.21 -30.93
N ALA A 202 4.98 -8.50 -30.45
CA ALA A 202 4.95 -7.07 -30.17
C ALA A 202 6.34 -6.43 -30.37
N ASN A 203 6.46 -5.12 -30.18
CA ASN A 203 7.75 -4.42 -30.27
C ASN A 203 8.73 -4.75 -29.12
N GLU A 204 8.32 -5.55 -28.13
CA GLU A 204 9.12 -5.96 -26.98
C GLU A 204 8.85 -7.40 -26.56
N ASN A 205 9.83 -7.99 -25.86
CA ASN A 205 9.63 -9.25 -25.12
C ASN A 205 9.06 -8.91 -23.74
N ARG A 206 7.88 -9.42 -23.42
CA ARG A 206 7.19 -9.14 -22.15
C ARG A 206 6.41 -10.34 -21.64
N VAL A 207 6.43 -10.49 -20.34
CA VAL A 207 5.50 -11.33 -19.58
C VAL A 207 4.16 -10.61 -19.41
N LYS A 208 3.11 -11.37 -19.10
CA LYS A 208 1.81 -10.82 -18.71
C LYS A 208 1.99 -9.88 -17.51
N ASN A 209 1.51 -8.64 -17.63
CA ASN A 209 1.77 -7.62 -16.62
C ASN A 209 0.57 -6.67 -16.36
N ARG A 210 0.46 -6.18 -15.13
CA ARG A 210 -0.53 -5.20 -14.69
C ARG A 210 0.14 -3.87 -14.38
N ARG A 211 -0.53 -2.80 -14.78
CA ARG A 211 -0.01 -1.44 -14.68
C ARG A 211 -0.02 -0.98 -13.23
N ILE A 212 1.07 -0.37 -12.79
CA ILE A 212 1.19 0.32 -11.51
C ILE A 212 1.75 1.73 -11.69
N ARG A 213 1.52 2.58 -10.68
CA ARG A 213 2.21 3.85 -10.51
C ARG A 213 3.03 3.81 -9.23
N ILE A 214 4.19 4.42 -9.28
CA ILE A 214 5.06 4.60 -8.13
C ILE A 214 5.16 6.10 -7.90
N TYR A 215 4.70 6.55 -6.73
CA TYR A 215 4.80 7.94 -6.32
C TYR A 215 5.88 8.04 -5.25
N GLN A 216 6.75 9.03 -5.40
CA GLN A 216 7.65 9.45 -4.33
C GLN A 216 7.08 10.72 -3.72
N ARG A 217 6.92 10.73 -2.39
CA ARG A 217 6.60 11.97 -1.69
C ARG A 217 7.85 12.84 -1.66
N ILE A 218 7.74 14.05 -2.20
CA ILE A 218 8.87 15.00 -2.31
C ILE A 218 8.69 16.26 -1.44
N ALA A 219 7.56 16.37 -0.72
CA ALA A 219 7.27 17.37 0.30
C ALA A 219 6.15 16.83 1.23
#